data_AF-A0A2C9P9E1-F1
#
_entry.id   AF-A0A2C9P9E1-F1
#
_cell.length_a   1.000
_cell.length_b   1.000
_cell.length_c   1.000
_cell.angle_alpha   90.00
_cell.angle_beta   90.00
_cell.angle_gamma   90.00
#
_symmetry.space_group_name_H-M   'P 1'
#
loop_
_entity.id
_entity.type
_entity.pdbx_description
1 polymer ?
#
loop_
_entity_poly.entity_id
_entity_poly.type
_entity_poly.pdbx_seq_one_letter_code
_entity_poly.pdbx_strand_id
1 'polypeptide(L)' 'MTAAIHAHKVLNLLREQPMTREQLEQTVIEQFGTEARFRTCSREGFDLDSLLAFFVEKQKVIENQGVWELNIERVCSH' A
#
# COMPACT_ATOMS: atom_id res chain seq x y z
N MET A 1 -17.73 5.08 -13.74
CA MET A 1 -17.31 3.78 -13.18
C MET A 1 -16.04 4.00 -12.38
N THR A 2 -16.15 4.11 -11.05
CA THR A 2 -15.00 4.40 -10.17
C THR A 2 -14.30 3.09 -9.83
N ALA A 3 -13.36 2.68 -10.66
CA ALA A 3 -12.51 1.52 -10.42
C ALA A 3 -11.51 1.86 -9.29
N ALA A 4 -11.95 1.74 -8.04
CA ALA A 4 -11.06 1.92 -6.89
C ALA A 4 -9.93 0.88 -6.92
N ILE A 5 -8.73 1.32 -6.61
CA ILE A 5 -7.51 0.51 -6.70
C ILE A 5 -7.45 -0.42 -5.50
N HIS A 6 -7.26 -1.71 -5.77
CA HIS A 6 -7.03 -2.65 -4.69
C HIS A 6 -5.74 -2.35 -3.94
N ALA A 7 -5.83 -2.28 -2.62
CA ALA A 7 -4.72 -2.12 -1.68
C ALA A 7 -3.54 -3.07 -1.96
N HIS A 8 -3.81 -4.28 -2.47
CA HIS A 8 -2.79 -5.25 -2.85
C HIS A 8 -1.84 -4.75 -3.95
N LYS A 9 -2.27 -3.81 -4.82
CA LYS A 9 -1.35 -3.23 -5.82
C LYS A 9 -0.20 -2.47 -5.17
N VAL A 10 -0.48 -1.69 -4.13
CA VAL A 10 0.54 -0.93 -3.37
C VAL A 10 1.46 -1.88 -2.61
N LEU A 11 0.90 -2.94 -2.03
CA LEU A 11 1.69 -4.00 -1.38
C LEU A 11 2.61 -4.74 -2.36
N ASN A 12 2.14 -5.01 -3.58
CA ASN A 12 3.00 -5.61 -4.61
C ASN A 12 4.17 -4.70 -4.98
N LEU A 13 3.99 -3.37 -5.03
CA LEU A 13 5.10 -2.45 -5.27
C LEU A 13 6.19 -2.59 -4.20
N LEU A 14 5.80 -2.63 -2.93
CA LEU A 14 6.74 -2.86 -1.81
C LEU A 14 7.37 -4.26 -1.83
N ARG A 15 6.67 -5.24 -2.40
CA ARG A 15 7.18 -6.60 -2.59
C ARG A 15 8.25 -6.68 -3.66
N GLU A 16 8.04 -5.96 -4.77
CA GLU A 16 8.99 -5.90 -5.89
C GLU A 16 10.19 -5.04 -5.54
N GLN A 17 9.94 -3.89 -4.90
CA GLN A 17 10.98 -2.97 -4.49
C GLN A 17 10.63 -2.29 -3.15
N PRO A 18 11.38 -2.59 -2.07
CA PRO A 18 11.20 -1.90 -0.81
C PRO A 18 11.58 -0.42 -0.96
N MET A 19 10.75 0.46 -0.45
CA MET A 19 10.87 1.90 -0.67
C MET A 19 10.38 2.68 0.55
N THR A 20 10.84 3.91 0.70
CA THR A 20 10.35 4.78 1.79
C THR A 20 8.90 5.18 1.58
N ARG A 21 8.24 5.67 2.63
CA ARG A 21 6.87 6.20 2.56
C ARG A 21 6.72 7.24 1.43
N GLU A 22 7.67 8.17 1.34
CA GLU A 22 7.66 9.26 0.34
C GLU A 22 7.81 8.71 -1.09
N GLN A 23 8.73 7.77 -1.30
CA GLN A 23 8.90 7.11 -2.61
C GLN A 23 7.68 6.31 -3.01
N LEU A 24 7.07 5.59 -2.07
CA LEU A 24 5.83 4.85 -2.32
C LEU A 24 4.70 5.79 -2.70
N GLU A 25 4.56 6.90 -2.00
CA GLU A 25 3.56 7.91 -2.29
C GLU A 25 3.76 8.50 -3.70
N GLN A 26 4.98 8.90 -4.05
CA GLN A 26 5.33 9.38 -5.39
C GLN A 26 5.02 8.33 -6.46
N THR A 27 5.47 7.09 -6.25
CA THR A 27 5.24 5.97 -7.18
C THR A 27 3.75 5.71 -7.38
N VAL A 28 2.98 5.76 -6.30
CA VAL A 28 1.53 5.57 -6.34
C VAL A 28 0.86 6.73 -7.09
N ILE A 29 1.26 7.96 -6.84
CA ILE A 29 0.76 9.15 -7.55
C ILE A 29 1.10 9.07 -9.05
N GLU A 30 2.30 8.64 -9.41
CA GLU A 30 2.71 8.50 -10.81
C GLU A 30 1.96 7.37 -11.52
N GLN A 31 1.77 6.23 -10.87
CA GLN A 31 1.10 5.06 -11.46
C GLN A 31 -0.42 5.15 -11.47
N PHE A 32 -1.01 5.77 -10.45
CA PHE A 32 -2.45 5.77 -10.23
C PHE A 32 -3.09 7.16 -10.23
N GLY A 33 -2.30 8.22 -10.09
CA GLY A 33 -2.77 9.61 -9.96
C GLY A 33 -2.94 10.04 -8.50
N THR A 34 -2.83 11.34 -8.24
CA THR A 34 -3.10 11.94 -6.92
C THR A 34 -4.55 11.75 -6.47
N GLU A 35 -5.49 11.61 -7.40
CA GLU A 35 -6.91 11.37 -7.12
C GLU A 35 -7.26 9.87 -6.99
N ALA A 36 -6.24 9.00 -6.93
CA ALA A 36 -6.42 7.58 -6.76
C ALA A 36 -7.12 7.26 -5.43
N ARG A 37 -8.23 6.52 -5.52
CA ARG A 37 -8.92 5.96 -4.35
C ARG A 37 -8.63 4.49 -4.20
N PHE A 38 -8.38 4.08 -2.96
CA PHE A 38 -8.03 2.71 -2.62
C PHE A 38 -9.18 1.96 -1.96
N ARG A 39 -9.20 0.65 -2.17
CA ARG A 39 -10.11 -0.28 -1.52
C ARG A 39 -9.35 -1.49 -0.98
N THR A 40 -9.68 -1.86 0.24
CA THR A 40 -9.34 -3.15 0.83
C THR A 40 -10.44 -4.16 0.48
N CYS A 41 -10.19 -5.46 0.67
CA CYS A 41 -11.19 -6.50 0.37
C CYS A 41 -12.50 -6.35 1.17
N SER A 42 -12.47 -5.66 2.32
CA SER A 42 -13.62 -5.53 3.22
C SER A 42 -14.13 -4.10 3.37
N ARG A 43 -13.38 -3.09 2.93
CA ARG A 43 -13.73 -1.67 3.07
C ARG A 43 -13.18 -0.86 1.90
N GLU A 44 -13.99 0.04 1.38
CA GLU A 44 -13.67 0.92 0.25
C GLU A 44 -13.52 2.37 0.72
N GLY A 45 -12.94 3.24 -0.13
CA GLY A 45 -12.84 4.67 0.15
C GLY A 45 -11.67 5.04 1.06
N PHE A 46 -10.54 4.36 0.90
CA PHE A 46 -9.29 4.76 1.55
C PHE A 46 -8.55 5.79 0.69
N ASP A 47 -8.12 6.86 1.31
CA ASP A 47 -7.08 7.73 0.80
C ASP A 47 -5.71 7.06 0.98
N LEU A 48 -4.71 7.55 0.24
CA LEU A 48 -3.36 7.00 0.28
C LEU A 48 -2.79 6.98 1.71
N ASP A 49 -2.89 8.09 2.44
CA ASP A 49 -2.41 8.20 3.82
C ASP A 49 -3.09 7.18 4.76
N SER A 50 -4.42 7.08 4.68
CA SER A 50 -5.21 6.13 5.47
C SER A 50 -4.90 4.68 5.09
N LEU A 51 -4.61 4.41 3.82
CA LEU A 51 -4.20 3.08 3.35
C LEU A 51 -2.84 2.70 3.93
N LEU A 52 -1.87 3.62 3.90
CA LEU A 52 -0.52 3.40 4.43
C LEU A 52 -0.57 3.14 5.93
N ALA A 53 -1.32 3.96 6.68
CA ALA A 53 -1.53 3.74 8.12
C ALA A 53 -2.18 2.37 8.40
N PHE A 54 -3.17 1.97 7.59
CA PHE A 54 -3.82 0.66 7.71
C PHE A 54 -2.85 -0.50 7.49
N PHE A 55 -1.88 -0.37 6.58
CA PHE A 55 -0.87 -1.41 6.37
C PHE A 55 0.05 -1.62 7.56
N VAL A 56 0.48 -0.53 8.18
CA VAL A 56 1.30 -0.56 9.39
C VAL A 56 0.50 -1.13 10.55
N GLU A 57 -0.75 -0.69 10.73
CA GLU A 57 -1.66 -1.21 11.78
C GLU A 57 -1.88 -2.72 11.64
N LYS A 58 -2.09 -3.21 10.42
CA LYS A 58 -2.23 -4.66 10.15
C LYS A 58 -0.91 -5.42 10.17
N GLN A 59 0.21 -4.74 10.41
CA GLN A 59 1.57 -5.30 10.36
C GLN A 59 1.82 -6.04 9.03
N LYS A 60 1.22 -5.55 7.93
CA LYS A 60 1.44 -6.06 6.57
C LYS A 60 2.71 -5.49 5.95
N VAL A 61 3.15 -4.34 6.46
CA VAL A 61 4.36 -3.64 6.05
C VAL A 61 5.18 -3.41 7.32
N ILE A 62 6.47 -3.65 7.23
CA ILE A 62 7.44 -3.41 8.29
C ILE A 62 8.36 -2.29 7.84
N GLU A 63 8.70 -1.39 8.75
CA GLU A 63 9.71 -0.37 8.50
C GLU A 63 11.06 -0.90 8.98
N ASN A 64 12.01 -0.98 8.05
CA ASN A 64 13.36 -1.41 8.31
C ASN A 64 14.33 -0.31 7.86
N GLN A 65 15.03 0.29 8.81
CA GLN A 65 15.97 1.39 8.54
C GLN A 65 15.34 2.57 7.76
N GLY A 66 14.05 2.83 7.96
CA GLY A 66 13.29 3.89 7.25
C GLY A 66 12.72 3.48 5.89
N VAL A 67 12.99 2.26 5.44
CA VAL A 67 12.43 1.68 4.22
C VAL A 67 11.25 0.80 4.58
N TRP A 68 10.15 0.93 3.85
CA TRP A 68 8.98 0.07 4.03
C TRP A 68 9.16 -1.20 3.21
N GLU A 69 9.05 -2.34 3.87
CA GLU A 69 9.16 -3.66 3.27
C GLU A 69 7.88 -4.45 3.55
N LEU A 70 7.49 -5.28 2.58
CA LEU A 70 6.32 -6.12 2.77
C LEU A 70 6.62 -7.24 3.77
N ASN A 71 5.78 -7.41 4.78
CA ASN A 71 5.83 -8.59 5.64
C ASN A 71 5.16 -9.77 4.91
N ILE A 72 5.91 -10.43 4.04
CA ILE A 72 5.44 -11.53 3.20
C ILE A 72 4.89 -12.69 4.05
N GLU A 73 5.46 -12.94 5.22
CA GLU A 73 5.00 -13.96 6.18
C GLU A 73 3.58 -13.71 6.69
N ARG A 74 3.12 -12.45 6.73
CA ARG A 74 1.74 -12.09 7.13
C ARG A 74 0.82 -11.75 5.98
N VAL A 75 1.35 -11.53 4.78
CA VAL A 75 0.55 -11.13 3.61
C VAL A 75 -0.06 -12.34 2.89
N CYS A 76 0.49 -13.55 3.04
CA CYS A 76 -0.09 -14.76 2.48
C CYS A 76 -0.07 -15.93 3.48
N SER A 77 -1.18 -16.15 4.17
CA SER A 77 -1.60 -17.49 4.60
C SER A 77 -2.86 -17.83 3.81
N HIS A 78 -2.70 -18.41 2.62
CA HIS A 78 -3.77 -19.10 1.92
C HIS A 78 -3.24 -20.46 1.48
#